data_AF-A0A9E3NWB6-F1
#
_entry.id   AF-A0A9E3NWB6-F1
#
_cell.length_a   1.000
_cell.length_b   1.000
_cell.length_c   1.000
_cell.angle_alpha   90.00
_cell.angle_beta   90.00
_cell.angle_gamma   90.00
#
_symmetry.space_group_name_H-M   'P 1'
#
loop_
_entity.id
_entity.type
_entity.pdbx_description
1 polymer ?
#
loop_
_entity_poly.entity_id
_entity_poly.type
_entity_poly.pdbx_seq_one_letter_code
_entity_poly.pdbx_strand_id
1 'polypeptide(L)'
;MKLERIALGVVPVLALALAGCAGDRAKEAKSAEAELTSEQIEAQREQAAMEEQHRQQAQRPMSPEARTKLEAEQMKERAEHRATQQRELAERQEDVTEAHAKLEHARQDLETKAKERIAKTDARAHELRAKSAKLSATKKAQFETDWRAHTVERNEAETRLRAVKAASPDDFDAAKANVERALDKLEATIDKLEKDM
;
A
#
# COMPACT_ATOMS: atom_id res chain seq x y z
N MET A 1 27.97 43.23 6.20
CA MET A 1 26.94 43.10 5.16
C MET A 1 26.14 41.85 5.48
N LYS A 2 24.87 42.01 5.83
CA LYS A 2 23.94 40.93 6.17
C LYS A 2 23.17 40.59 4.89
N LEU A 3 23.16 39.32 4.50
CA LEU A 3 22.22 38.82 3.50
C LEU A 3 21.46 37.63 4.09
N GLU A 4 20.15 37.73 3.91
CA GLU A 4 19.11 37.08 4.66
C GLU A 4 18.83 35.66 4.16
N ARG A 5 18.34 34.83 5.08
CA ARG A 5 17.90 33.46 4.85
C ARG A 5 16.59 33.49 4.06
N ILE A 6 16.56 32.94 2.86
CA ILE A 6 15.32 32.64 2.14
C ILE A 6 14.82 31.28 2.63
N ALA A 7 13.81 31.32 3.49
CA ALA A 7 12.97 30.19 3.84
C ALA A 7 12.02 29.92 2.66
N LEU A 8 12.29 28.86 1.89
CA LEU A 8 11.32 28.30 0.95
C LEU A 8 10.41 27.36 1.73
N GLY A 9 9.26 27.91 2.12
CA GLY A 9 8.15 27.15 2.70
C GLY A 9 7.62 26.14 1.68
N VAL A 10 7.74 24.87 2.02
CA VAL A 10 7.07 23.78 1.30
C VAL A 10 5.61 23.81 1.72
N VAL A 11 4.76 24.21 0.78
CA VAL A 11 3.30 24.17 0.86
C VAL A 11 2.85 22.70 0.94
N PRO A 12 2.00 22.29 1.90
CA PRO A 12 1.39 20.98 1.87
C PRO A 12 0.26 21.00 0.84
N VAL A 13 0.49 20.44 -0.35
CA VAL A 13 -0.59 20.17 -1.31
C VAL A 13 -1.35 18.95 -0.81
N LEU A 14 -2.39 19.20 -0.02
CA LEU A 14 -3.50 18.27 0.16
C LEU A 14 -4.26 18.17 -1.18
N ALA A 15 -3.92 17.18 -1.99
CA ALA A 15 -4.75 16.74 -3.10
C ALA A 15 -5.55 15.51 -2.69
N LEU A 16 -6.65 15.75 -1.97
CA LEU A 16 -7.78 14.84 -1.85
C LEU A 16 -8.56 14.89 -3.17
N ALA A 17 -8.48 13.84 -3.98
CA ALA A 17 -9.58 13.27 -4.76
C ALA A 17 -9.06 12.35 -5.88
N LEU A 18 -9.01 11.05 -5.62
CA LEU A 18 -9.28 10.05 -6.65
C LEU A 18 -10.14 8.94 -6.04
N ALA A 19 -11.45 9.18 -6.04
CA ALA A 19 -12.43 8.11 -6.18
C ALA A 19 -12.32 7.54 -7.61
N GLY A 20 -11.18 6.89 -7.88
CA GLY A 20 -11.02 5.96 -9.00
C GLY A 20 -11.45 4.59 -8.52
N CYS A 21 -12.10 3.84 -9.41
CA CYS A 21 -12.60 2.46 -9.31
C CYS A 21 -11.93 1.62 -8.23
N ALA A 22 -12.66 0.67 -7.62
CA ALA A 22 -12.17 -0.33 -6.67
C ALA A 22 -11.12 -1.28 -7.30
N GLY A 23 -10.03 -0.72 -7.80
CA GLY A 23 -8.81 -1.37 -8.22
C GLY A 23 -8.12 -1.89 -6.97
N ASP A 24 -7.63 -3.10 -7.11
CA ASP A 24 -6.86 -3.80 -6.11
C ASP A 24 -5.54 -3.03 -5.87
N ARG A 25 -5.51 -2.24 -4.78
CA ARG A 25 -4.38 -1.36 -4.43
C ARG A 25 -3.09 -2.14 -4.18
N ALA A 26 -3.22 -3.40 -3.75
CA ALA A 26 -2.08 -4.29 -3.61
C ALA A 26 -1.48 -4.64 -4.97
N LYS A 27 -2.31 -4.98 -5.96
CA LYS A 27 -1.85 -5.18 -7.34
C LYS A 27 -1.23 -3.93 -7.94
N GLU A 28 -1.79 -2.75 -7.68
CA GLU A 28 -1.22 -1.47 -8.16
C GLU A 28 0.20 -1.27 -7.61
N ALA A 29 0.41 -1.42 -6.29
CA ALA A 29 1.73 -1.32 -5.68
C ALA A 29 2.73 -2.33 -6.26
N LYS A 30 2.29 -3.58 -6.46
CA LYS A 30 3.12 -4.62 -7.07
C LYS A 30 3.48 -4.33 -8.52
N SER A 31 2.52 -3.85 -9.31
CA SER A 31 2.76 -3.51 -10.72
C SER A 31 3.80 -2.40 -10.83
N ALA A 32 3.69 -1.37 -10.00
CA ALA A 32 4.66 -0.26 -9.99
C ALA A 32 6.08 -0.75 -9.62
N GLU A 33 6.22 -1.64 -8.63
CA GLU A 33 7.51 -2.24 -8.28
C GLU A 33 8.09 -3.08 -9.41
N ALA A 34 7.25 -3.85 -10.10
CA ALA A 34 7.66 -4.67 -11.24
C ALA A 34 8.10 -3.80 -12.43
N GLU A 35 7.38 -2.72 -12.70
CA GLU A 35 7.71 -1.74 -13.75
C GLU A 35 9.04 -1.05 -13.45
N LEU A 36 9.25 -0.54 -12.23
CA LEU A 36 10.53 0.06 -11.83
C LEU A 36 11.68 -0.94 -11.97
N THR A 37 11.49 -2.19 -11.55
CA THR A 37 12.52 -3.23 -11.68
C THR A 37 12.83 -3.53 -13.14
N SER A 38 11.80 -3.61 -13.99
CA SER A 38 11.95 -3.81 -15.43
C SER A 38 12.74 -2.67 -16.06
N GLU A 39 12.38 -1.42 -15.74
CA GLU A 39 13.04 -0.20 -16.23
C GLU A 39 14.52 -0.16 -15.80
N GLN A 40 14.84 -0.54 -14.56
CA GLN A 40 16.22 -0.63 -14.09
C GLN A 40 17.05 -1.67 -14.87
N ILE A 41 16.45 -2.82 -15.18
CA ILE A 41 17.11 -3.88 -15.95
C ILE A 41 17.33 -3.40 -17.39
N GLU A 42 16.32 -2.77 -17.99
CA GLU A 42 16.41 -2.22 -19.34
C GLU A 42 17.48 -1.13 -19.43
N ALA A 43 17.48 -0.18 -18.50
CA ALA A 43 18.48 0.88 -18.45
C ALA A 43 19.92 0.34 -18.36
N GLN A 44 20.14 -0.71 -17.55
CA GLN A 44 21.44 -1.39 -17.47
C GLN A 44 21.84 -2.07 -18.77
N ARG A 45 20.89 -2.71 -19.46
CA ARG A 45 21.13 -3.38 -20.75
C ARG A 45 21.46 -2.39 -21.85
N GLU A 46 20.72 -1.29 -21.93
CA GLU A 46 20.97 -0.22 -22.90
C GLU A 46 22.35 0.42 -22.67
N GLN A 47 22.71 0.69 -21.42
CA GLN A 47 24.03 1.22 -21.10
C GLN A 47 25.14 0.26 -21.55
N ALA A 48 24.98 -1.05 -21.29
CA ALA A 48 25.95 -2.05 -21.73
C ALA A 48 26.06 -2.13 -23.26
N ALA A 49 24.93 -2.08 -23.97
CA ALA A 49 24.89 -2.10 -25.43
C ALA A 49 25.56 -0.86 -26.05
N MET A 50 25.30 0.33 -25.50
CA MET A 50 25.98 1.56 -25.94
C MET A 50 27.48 1.52 -25.66
N GLU A 51 27.91 1.00 -24.51
CA GLU A 51 29.33 0.85 -24.20
C GLU A 51 30.03 -0.09 -25.18
N GLU A 52 29.38 -1.19 -25.58
CA GLU A 52 29.90 -2.09 -26.60
C GLU A 52 29.98 -1.42 -27.97
N GLN A 53 28.93 -0.70 -28.39
CA GLN A 53 28.93 0.07 -29.64
C GLN A 53 30.06 1.10 -29.66
N HIS A 54 30.27 1.83 -28.56
CA HIS A 54 31.38 2.78 -28.44
C HIS A 54 32.75 2.10 -28.55
N ARG A 55 32.93 0.93 -27.92
CA ARG A 55 34.17 0.15 -28.03
C ARG A 55 34.43 -0.29 -29.46
N GLN A 56 33.42 -0.75 -30.17
CA GLN A 56 33.54 -1.17 -31.58
C GLN A 56 33.90 0.02 -32.49
N GLN A 57 33.27 1.18 -32.29
CA GLN A 57 33.59 2.39 -33.04
C GLN A 57 35.01 2.90 -32.78
N ALA A 58 35.49 2.82 -31.53
CA ALA A 58 36.84 3.23 -31.17
C ALA A 58 37.95 2.36 -31.80
N GLN A 59 37.65 1.13 -32.22
CA GLN A 59 38.59 0.24 -32.90
C GLN A 59 38.75 0.53 -34.40
N ARG A 60 37.90 1.38 -34.99
CA ARG A 60 37.97 1.68 -36.42
C ARG A 60 39.18 2.58 -36.73
N PRO A 61 39.88 2.38 -37.85
CA PRO A 61 40.96 3.26 -38.27
C PRO A 61 40.39 4.65 -38.60
N MET A 62 40.89 5.69 -37.93
CA MET A 62 40.42 7.08 -38.06
C MET A 62 41.58 8.05 -37.83
N SER A 63 41.47 9.27 -38.40
CA SER A 63 42.43 10.35 -38.14
C SER A 63 42.34 10.85 -36.68
N PRO A 64 43.40 11.49 -36.15
CA PRO A 64 43.38 12.04 -34.79
C PRO A 64 42.23 13.03 -34.55
N GLU A 65 41.96 13.93 -35.50
CA GLU A 65 40.85 14.89 -35.43
C GLU A 65 39.48 14.21 -35.36
N ALA A 66 39.28 13.16 -36.17
CA ALA A 66 38.05 12.38 -36.16
C ALA A 66 37.86 11.62 -34.83
N ARG A 67 38.95 11.14 -34.20
CA ARG A 67 38.90 10.50 -32.88
C ARG A 67 38.45 11.47 -31.79
N THR A 68 39.04 12.66 -31.72
CA THR A 68 38.66 13.66 -30.71
C THR A 68 37.19 14.10 -30.86
N LYS A 69 36.72 14.27 -32.10
CA LYS A 69 35.31 14.57 -32.36
C LYS A 69 34.39 13.44 -31.93
N LEU A 70 34.74 12.19 -32.27
CA LEU A 70 33.97 11.02 -31.87
C LEU A 70 33.91 10.89 -30.33
N GLU A 71 35.02 11.07 -29.62
CA GLU A 71 35.05 11.01 -28.15
C GLU A 71 34.13 12.07 -27.53
N ALA A 72 34.12 13.29 -28.07
CA ALA A 72 33.22 14.35 -27.61
C ALA A 72 31.74 14.01 -27.88
N GLU A 73 31.42 13.44 -29.05
CA GLU A 73 30.08 12.97 -29.40
C GLU A 73 29.62 11.84 -28.47
N GLN A 74 30.46 10.81 -28.23
CA GLN A 74 30.17 9.70 -27.32
C GLN A 74 29.97 10.18 -25.87
N MET A 75 30.76 11.17 -25.42
CA MET A 75 30.60 11.75 -24.09
C MET A 75 29.25 12.48 -23.96
N LYS A 76 28.85 13.23 -25.00
CA LYS A 76 27.56 13.91 -25.04
C LYS A 76 26.40 12.92 -25.07
N GLU A 77 26.45 11.92 -25.94
CA GLU A 77 25.44 10.86 -26.06
C GLU A 77 25.26 10.11 -24.73
N ARG A 78 26.37 9.73 -24.06
CA ARG A 78 26.33 9.11 -22.73
C ARG A 78 25.69 10.03 -21.69
N ALA A 79 25.97 11.33 -21.73
CA ALA A 79 25.40 12.28 -20.79
C ALA A 79 23.89 12.46 -21.00
N GLU A 80 23.44 12.59 -22.25
CA GLU A 80 22.03 12.73 -22.62
C GLU A 80 21.23 11.46 -22.29
N HIS A 81 21.77 10.29 -22.61
CA HIS A 81 21.14 9.02 -22.29
C HIS A 81 21.02 8.81 -20.78
N ARG A 82 22.10 9.02 -20.01
CA ARG A 82 22.05 8.93 -18.54
C ARG A 82 21.04 9.91 -17.94
N ALA A 83 20.94 11.13 -18.46
CA ALA A 83 19.98 12.11 -17.99
C ALA A 83 18.53 11.67 -18.27
N THR A 84 18.29 11.01 -19.40
CA THR A 84 16.97 10.49 -19.78
C THR A 84 16.58 9.32 -18.87
N GLN A 85 17.46 8.32 -18.74
CA GLN A 85 17.25 7.17 -17.85
C GLN A 85 17.04 7.60 -16.39
N GLN A 86 17.79 8.59 -15.91
CA GLN A 86 17.61 9.11 -14.55
C GLN A 86 16.23 9.73 -14.34
N ARG A 87 15.66 10.38 -15.36
CA ARG A 87 14.30 10.94 -15.28
C ARG A 87 13.26 9.82 -15.28
N GLU A 88 13.37 8.87 -16.20
CA GLU A 88 12.45 7.74 -16.29
C GLU A 88 12.45 6.91 -14.99
N LEU A 89 13.63 6.59 -14.45
CA LEU A 89 13.75 5.91 -13.17
C LEU A 89 13.20 6.72 -12.00
N ALA A 90 13.33 8.05 -12.03
CA ALA A 90 12.76 8.92 -11.00
C ALA A 90 11.22 8.94 -11.07
N GLU A 91 10.65 9.02 -12.28
CA GLU A 91 9.20 8.93 -12.50
C GLU A 91 8.66 7.57 -12.02
N ARG A 92 9.32 6.46 -12.36
CA ARG A 92 8.91 5.13 -11.86
C ARG A 92 9.03 4.99 -10.35
N GLN A 93 10.02 5.63 -9.74
CA GLN A 93 10.15 5.65 -8.29
C GLN A 93 9.05 6.47 -7.61
N GLU A 94 8.58 7.55 -8.27
CA GLU A 94 7.41 8.31 -7.85
C GLU A 94 6.14 7.45 -7.93
N ASP A 95 5.93 6.72 -9.03
CA ASP A 95 4.80 5.79 -9.20
C ASP A 95 4.74 4.74 -8.07
N VAL A 96 5.88 4.13 -7.73
CA VAL A 96 5.98 3.18 -6.61
C VAL A 96 5.59 3.85 -5.29
N THR A 97 6.08 5.07 -5.06
CA THR A 97 5.79 5.82 -3.82
C THR A 97 4.31 6.15 -3.71
N GLU A 98 3.69 6.60 -4.80
CA GLU A 98 2.26 6.89 -4.85
C GLU A 98 1.41 5.64 -4.63
N ALA A 99 1.77 4.53 -5.27
CA ALA A 99 1.05 3.27 -5.14
C ALA A 99 1.10 2.71 -3.70
N HIS A 100 2.26 2.80 -3.03
CA HIS A 100 2.39 2.46 -1.61
C HIS A 100 1.58 3.39 -0.70
N ALA A 101 1.55 4.70 -0.99
CA ALA A 101 0.74 5.65 -0.24
C ALA A 101 -0.77 5.33 -0.37
N LYS A 102 -1.23 4.95 -1.57
CA LYS A 102 -2.62 4.50 -1.79
C LYS A 102 -2.95 3.21 -1.04
N LEU A 103 -2.02 2.26 -1.02
CA LEU A 103 -2.18 1.02 -0.25
C LEU A 103 -2.26 1.31 1.26
N GLU A 104 -1.42 2.20 1.78
CA GLU A 104 -1.46 2.60 3.18
C GLU A 104 -2.76 3.32 3.55
N HIS A 105 -3.26 4.20 2.69
CA HIS A 105 -4.58 4.79 2.86
C HIS A 105 -5.68 3.71 2.92
N ALA A 106 -5.61 2.70 2.05
CA ALA A 106 -6.57 1.59 2.07
C ALA A 106 -6.49 0.77 3.37
N ARG A 107 -5.30 0.60 3.97
CA ARG A 107 -5.15 -0.01 5.31
C ARG A 107 -5.82 0.83 6.39
N GLN A 108 -5.62 2.14 6.36
CA GLN A 108 -6.22 3.07 7.33
C GLN A 108 -7.75 3.11 7.23
N ASP A 109 -8.28 3.11 6.00
CA ASP A 109 -9.72 3.03 5.74
C ASP A 109 -10.31 1.73 6.29
N LEU A 110 -9.66 0.59 6.04
CA LEU A 110 -10.09 -0.69 6.59
C LEU A 110 -10.04 -0.69 8.13
N GLU A 111 -8.97 -0.16 8.72
CA GLU A 111 -8.83 -0.03 10.18
C GLU A 111 -9.97 0.78 10.79
N THR A 112 -10.27 1.93 10.19
CA THR A 112 -11.30 2.83 10.67
C THR A 112 -12.68 2.17 10.60
N LYS A 113 -13.03 1.58 9.44
CA LYS A 113 -14.31 0.88 9.25
C LYS A 113 -14.45 -0.34 10.16
N ALA A 114 -13.39 -1.12 10.32
CA ALA A 114 -13.39 -2.29 11.19
C ALA A 114 -13.60 -1.91 12.65
N LYS A 115 -12.89 -0.88 13.15
CA LYS A 115 -13.08 -0.36 14.51
C LYS A 115 -14.50 0.16 14.74
N GLU A 116 -15.07 0.84 13.75
CA GLU A 116 -16.46 1.32 13.83
C GLU A 116 -17.46 0.15 13.93
N ARG A 117 -17.28 -0.90 13.12
CA ARG A 117 -18.11 -2.11 13.17
C ARG A 117 -17.99 -2.82 14.52
N ILE A 118 -16.78 -2.99 15.05
CA ILE A 118 -16.54 -3.56 16.39
C ILE A 118 -17.23 -2.71 17.45
N ALA A 119 -17.04 -1.39 17.45
CA ALA A 119 -17.64 -0.50 18.44
C ALA A 119 -19.18 -0.53 18.42
N LYS A 120 -19.80 -0.55 17.24
CA LYS A 120 -21.25 -0.72 17.08
C LYS A 120 -21.74 -2.05 17.64
N THR A 121 -21.00 -3.11 17.36
CA THR A 121 -21.29 -4.46 17.84
C THR A 121 -21.18 -4.53 19.36
N ASP A 122 -20.10 -4.02 19.95
CA ASP A 122 -19.87 -3.98 21.40
C ASP A 122 -20.98 -3.17 22.11
N ALA A 123 -21.39 -2.02 21.55
CA ALA A 123 -22.48 -1.22 22.09
C ALA A 123 -23.80 -2.02 22.15
N ARG A 124 -24.17 -2.70 21.05
CA ARG A 124 -25.36 -3.57 21.02
C ARG A 124 -25.24 -4.72 22.01
N ALA A 125 -24.07 -5.37 22.09
CA ALA A 125 -23.81 -6.44 23.04
C ALA A 125 -24.07 -5.99 24.48
N HIS A 126 -23.52 -4.83 24.86
CA HIS A 126 -23.69 -4.26 26.20
C HIS A 126 -25.16 -3.95 26.54
N GLU A 127 -25.93 -3.43 25.59
CA GLU A 127 -27.38 -3.23 25.77
C GLU A 127 -28.11 -4.56 26.03
N LEU A 128 -27.80 -5.59 25.26
CA LEU A 128 -28.39 -6.92 25.42
C LEU A 128 -27.98 -7.55 26.75
N ARG A 129 -26.74 -7.34 27.17
CA ARG A 129 -26.25 -7.77 28.48
C ARG A 129 -27.01 -7.13 29.63
N ALA A 130 -27.34 -5.85 29.52
CA ALA A 130 -28.16 -5.17 30.53
C ALA A 130 -29.59 -5.72 30.56
N LYS A 131 -30.18 -6.04 29.39
CA LYS A 131 -31.51 -6.63 29.26
C LYS A 131 -31.57 -8.09 29.74
N SER A 132 -30.45 -8.82 29.67
CA SER A 132 -30.37 -10.24 30.02
C SER A 132 -30.70 -10.55 31.48
N ALA A 133 -30.67 -9.55 32.37
CA ALA A 133 -31.03 -9.70 33.79
C ALA A 133 -32.49 -10.14 34.02
N LYS A 134 -33.37 -9.89 33.04
CA LYS A 134 -34.80 -10.21 33.10
C LYS A 134 -35.14 -11.58 32.51
N LEU A 135 -34.15 -12.32 31.99
CA LEU A 135 -34.36 -13.62 31.36
C LEU A 135 -34.68 -14.72 32.38
N SER A 136 -35.43 -15.72 31.92
CA SER A 136 -35.58 -16.98 32.65
C SER A 136 -34.23 -17.71 32.77
N ALA A 137 -34.09 -18.61 33.74
CA ALA A 137 -32.83 -19.33 33.98
C ALA A 137 -32.31 -20.05 32.73
N THR A 138 -33.20 -20.70 31.97
CA THR A 138 -32.85 -21.40 30.72
C THR A 138 -32.36 -20.43 29.64
N LYS A 139 -33.09 -19.32 29.39
CA LYS A 139 -32.66 -18.31 28.41
C LYS A 139 -31.36 -17.63 28.84
N LYS A 140 -31.16 -17.40 30.13
CA LYS A 140 -29.93 -16.81 30.66
C LYS A 140 -28.72 -17.72 30.42
N ALA A 141 -28.85 -19.04 30.58
CA ALA A 141 -27.76 -19.97 30.30
C ALA A 141 -27.36 -19.96 28.81
N GLN A 142 -28.34 -19.86 27.91
CA GLN A 142 -28.10 -19.73 26.47
C GLN A 142 -27.41 -18.39 26.14
N PHE A 143 -27.93 -17.29 26.70
CA PHE A 143 -27.32 -15.96 26.55
C PHE A 143 -25.85 -15.93 27.00
N GLU A 144 -25.50 -16.54 28.15
CA GLU A 144 -24.11 -16.60 28.61
C GLU A 144 -23.20 -17.42 27.66
N THR A 145 -23.76 -18.42 26.98
CA THR A 145 -23.03 -19.20 25.96
C THR A 145 -22.73 -18.34 24.74
N ASP A 146 -23.74 -17.65 24.23
CA ASP A 146 -23.58 -16.77 23.07
C ASP A 146 -22.75 -15.52 23.38
N TRP A 147 -22.77 -15.05 24.64
CA TRP A 147 -21.92 -13.96 25.12
C TRP A 147 -20.44 -14.34 25.10
N ARG A 148 -20.10 -15.57 25.51
CA ARG A 148 -18.73 -16.08 25.42
C ARG A 148 -18.28 -16.19 23.97
N ALA A 149 -19.15 -16.66 23.08
CA ALA A 149 -18.85 -16.72 21.65
C ALA A 149 -18.59 -15.33 21.07
N HIS A 150 -19.43 -14.35 21.40
CA HIS A 150 -19.22 -12.95 21.03
C HIS A 150 -17.84 -12.43 21.48
N THR A 151 -17.46 -12.68 22.73
CA THR A 151 -16.14 -12.26 23.26
C THR A 151 -14.97 -12.89 22.49
N VAL A 152 -15.08 -14.16 22.10
CA VAL A 152 -14.06 -14.86 21.30
C VAL A 152 -13.96 -14.27 19.90
N GLU A 153 -15.09 -14.11 19.20
CA GLU A 153 -15.10 -13.55 17.83
C GLU A 153 -14.64 -12.09 17.81
N ARG A 154 -14.92 -11.33 18.86
CA ARG A 154 -14.45 -9.94 19.04
C ARG A 154 -12.93 -9.88 19.13
N ASN A 155 -12.32 -10.76 19.91
CA ASN A 155 -10.86 -10.86 20.03
C ASN A 155 -10.21 -11.36 18.74
N GLU A 156 -10.86 -12.27 18.03
CA GLU A 156 -10.40 -12.74 16.71
C GLU A 156 -10.43 -11.59 15.69
N ALA A 157 -11.52 -10.83 15.62
CA ALA A 157 -11.64 -9.68 14.72
C ALA A 157 -10.54 -8.63 14.98
N GLU A 158 -10.26 -8.30 16.25
CA GLU A 158 -9.14 -7.42 16.59
C GLU A 158 -7.78 -7.99 16.20
N THR A 159 -7.56 -9.28 16.43
CA THR A 159 -6.29 -9.95 16.08
C THR A 159 -6.06 -9.90 14.58
N ARG A 160 -7.08 -10.22 13.78
CA ARG A 160 -7.02 -10.12 12.31
C ARG A 160 -6.79 -8.67 11.87
N LEU A 161 -7.42 -7.71 12.53
CA LEU A 161 -7.25 -6.30 12.19
C LEU A 161 -5.81 -5.83 12.42
N ARG A 162 -5.18 -6.25 13.52
CA ARG A 162 -3.76 -5.93 13.79
C ARG A 162 -2.83 -6.54 12.74
N ALA A 163 -3.16 -7.72 12.22
CA ALA A 163 -2.36 -8.39 11.20
C ALA A 163 -2.34 -7.65 9.85
N VAL A 164 -3.39 -6.90 9.50
CA VAL A 164 -3.45 -6.12 8.23
C VAL A 164 -2.31 -5.12 8.13
N LYS A 165 -1.92 -4.48 9.24
CA LYS A 165 -0.85 -3.47 9.25
C LYS A 165 0.50 -4.05 8.86
N ALA A 166 0.73 -5.33 9.17
CA ALA A 166 1.96 -6.03 8.87
C ALA A 166 1.90 -6.80 7.54
N ALA A 167 0.74 -6.82 6.86
CA ALA A 167 0.58 -7.54 5.62
C ALA A 167 1.39 -6.87 4.50
N SER A 168 2.16 -7.67 3.78
CA SER A 168 2.78 -7.26 2.52
C SER A 168 1.72 -6.83 1.51
N PRO A 169 2.08 -6.10 0.44
CA PRO A 169 1.16 -5.86 -0.67
C PRO A 169 0.51 -7.17 -1.16
N ASP A 170 1.30 -8.23 -1.35
CA ASP A 170 0.82 -9.53 -1.83
C ASP A 170 -0.22 -10.18 -0.90
N ASP A 171 -0.11 -9.97 0.41
CA ASP A 171 -0.99 -10.58 1.41
C ASP A 171 -2.16 -9.67 1.81
N PHE A 172 -2.18 -8.41 1.37
CA PHE A 172 -3.14 -7.42 1.86
C PHE A 172 -4.59 -7.81 1.56
N ASP A 173 -4.89 -8.26 0.35
CA ASP A 173 -6.25 -8.67 -0.03
C ASP A 173 -6.74 -9.87 0.78
N ALA A 174 -5.86 -10.86 1.01
CA ALA A 174 -6.17 -12.01 1.85
C ALA A 174 -6.39 -11.58 3.31
N ALA A 175 -5.56 -10.67 3.83
CA ALA A 175 -5.70 -10.11 5.17
C ALA A 175 -7.01 -9.32 5.32
N LYS A 176 -7.35 -8.48 4.34
CA LYS A 176 -8.62 -7.75 4.26
C LYS A 176 -9.82 -8.70 4.29
N ALA A 177 -9.83 -9.72 3.43
CA ALA A 177 -10.91 -10.70 3.40
C ALA A 177 -11.03 -11.51 4.70
N ASN A 178 -9.92 -11.74 5.42
CA ASN A 178 -9.94 -12.38 6.73
C ASN A 178 -10.56 -11.47 7.80
N VAL A 179 -10.25 -10.17 7.79
CA VAL A 179 -10.86 -9.18 8.68
C VAL A 179 -12.36 -9.08 8.41
N GLU A 180 -12.78 -8.94 7.15
CA GLU A 180 -14.19 -8.84 6.78
C GLU A 180 -14.97 -10.07 7.27
N ARG A 181 -14.46 -11.28 7.03
CA ARG A 181 -15.07 -12.51 7.55
C ARG A 181 -15.13 -12.59 9.07
N ALA A 182 -14.11 -12.11 9.78
CA ALA A 182 -14.11 -12.08 11.25
C ALA A 182 -15.16 -11.09 11.78
N LEU A 183 -15.31 -9.93 11.13
CA LEU A 183 -16.33 -8.94 11.47
C LEU A 183 -17.75 -9.48 11.20
N ASP A 184 -17.97 -10.16 10.08
CA ASP A 184 -19.27 -10.76 9.77
C ASP A 184 -19.67 -11.83 10.79
N LYS A 185 -18.71 -12.65 11.23
CA LYS A 185 -18.93 -13.62 12.32
C LYS A 185 -19.26 -12.93 13.64
N LEU A 186 -18.51 -11.88 13.99
CA LEU A 186 -18.76 -11.08 15.18
C LEU A 186 -20.18 -10.49 15.16
N GLU A 187 -20.61 -9.91 14.05
CA GLU A 187 -21.97 -9.37 13.88
C GLU A 187 -23.03 -10.47 14.02
N ALA A 188 -22.79 -11.65 13.44
CA ALA A 188 -23.69 -12.79 13.60
C ALA A 188 -23.84 -13.27 15.06
N THR A 189 -22.85 -13.01 15.94
CA THR A 189 -23.01 -13.29 17.38
C THR A 189 -23.99 -12.34 18.06
N ILE A 190 -24.10 -11.09 17.60
CA ILE A 190 -25.10 -10.13 18.09
C ILE A 190 -26.51 -10.59 17.72
N ASP A 191 -26.71 -11.04 16.48
CA ASP A 191 -28.02 -11.53 16.04
C ASP A 191 -28.49 -12.74 16.87
N LYS A 192 -27.56 -13.56 17.38
CA LYS A 192 -27.88 -14.65 18.32
C LYS A 192 -28.26 -14.13 19.70
N LEU A 193 -27.45 -13.22 20.25
CA LEU A 193 -27.74 -12.56 21.53
C LEU A 193 -29.10 -11.84 21.52
N GLU A 194 -29.50 -11.27 20.38
CA GLU A 194 -30.82 -10.64 20.20
C GLU A 194 -31.96 -11.66 20.19
N LYS A 195 -31.78 -12.83 19.57
CA LYS A 195 -32.78 -13.91 19.57
C LYS A 195 -33.03 -14.49 20.97
N ASP A 196 -32.04 -14.41 21.85
CA ASP A 196 -32.12 -14.92 23.21
C ASP A 196 -32.83 -13.98 24.18
N MET A 197 -33.10 -12.73 23.79
CA MET A 197 -33.93 -11.79 24.56
C MET A 197 -35.38 -12.28 24.66
#